data_AF-A0A6A6IDE5-F1
#
_entry.id   AF-A0A6A6IDE5-F1
#
_cell.length_a   1.000
_cell.length_b   1.000
_cell.length_c   1.000
_cell.angle_alpha   90.00
_cell.angle_beta   90.00
_cell.angle_gamma   90.00
#
_symmetry.space_group_name_H-M   'P 1'
#
loop_
_entity.id
_entity.type
_entity.pdbx_description
1 polymer ?
#
loop_
_entity_poly.entity_id
_entity_poly.type
_entity_poly.pdbx_seq_one_letter_code
_entity_poly.pdbx_strand_id
1 'polypeptide(L)'
;MDADGFTPLISAVREGFCLKAVNHIVRNSGEEIVNQADLSWDESPISWACERGQAETVKILLDAPNVHPNRRATGYRNRTPLQIALVYDRVAVIEILLDSPRVVPSWDIADEDGRKPLQYALEYCSEECIRALLLHSQTSAAIRIDALKIMAGMGNHEHIDIIKSILESVEEQSLPTSELDDLIHRFPTLDSNKTVFDAWMRRVKDPKRWNEVPHVLHTLALSGDGDTILRLLKLGANIYEPDDDNWTCIDVAKRNGNPKLKDVLMKHIPKPPPEKLPYLRPSSFANPFDEANVTLADFFKNNVANSFLEINVNFQETKFDRICVRTQQSIPPDDEYFYFEVHILAHPNGSYFAVGYTQVQVAANDYPGMVEGSWAYHGDDGGLFVQALGQGSSFSEKSDGEKYHTDSVVGCGLNMKTGKGYRTLNGKRLDSWDAFDEHVFKKGKIYPCVGFPTDSEGNGLHVRVVLRKSQDHPFLYGGPYI
;
A
#
# COMPACT_ATOMS: atom_id res chain seq x y z
N MET A 1 -44.18 -16.39 -19.51
CA MET A 1 -43.17 -16.59 -18.45
C MET A 1 -43.36 -17.99 -17.92
N ASP A 2 -42.29 -18.75 -17.68
CA ASP A 2 -42.39 -20.04 -16.97
C ASP A 2 -42.42 -19.85 -15.44
N ALA A 3 -42.37 -20.96 -14.68
CA ALA A 3 -42.45 -20.94 -13.22
C ALA A 3 -41.27 -20.24 -12.53
N ASP A 4 -40.11 -20.14 -13.18
CA ASP A 4 -38.90 -19.52 -12.63
C ASP A 4 -38.78 -18.04 -13.01
N GLY A 5 -39.75 -17.52 -13.77
CA GLY A 5 -39.74 -16.14 -14.21
C GLY A 5 -39.14 -15.94 -15.60
N PHE A 6 -38.80 -16.99 -16.33
CA PHE A 6 -38.14 -16.82 -17.62
C PHE A 6 -39.11 -16.38 -18.70
N THR A 7 -38.82 -15.22 -19.28
CA THR A 7 -39.46 -14.76 -20.51
C THR A 7 -38.95 -15.56 -21.69
N PRO A 8 -39.67 -15.60 -22.83
CA PRO A 8 -39.15 -16.21 -24.05
C PRO A 8 -37.76 -15.68 -24.44
N LEU A 9 -37.47 -14.42 -24.11
CA LEU A 9 -36.16 -13.82 -24.34
C LEU A 9 -35.10 -14.37 -23.38
N ILE A 10 -35.37 -14.46 -22.06
CA ILE A 10 -34.41 -15.06 -21.13
C ILE A 10 -34.13 -16.52 -21.48
N SER A 11 -35.18 -17.31 -21.79
CA SER A 11 -34.97 -18.70 -22.24
C SER A 11 -34.14 -18.76 -23.52
N ALA A 12 -34.37 -17.83 -24.47
CA ALA A 12 -33.58 -17.75 -25.70
C ALA A 12 -32.09 -17.47 -25.43
N VAL A 13 -31.79 -16.53 -24.53
CA VAL A 13 -30.43 -16.16 -24.12
C VAL A 13 -29.78 -17.30 -23.32
N ARG A 14 -30.48 -17.84 -22.32
CA ARG A 14 -29.98 -18.88 -21.43
C ARG A 14 -29.61 -20.16 -22.19
N GLU A 15 -30.47 -20.63 -23.09
CA GLU A 15 -30.19 -21.86 -23.84
C GLU A 15 -29.27 -21.64 -25.06
N GLY A 16 -28.93 -20.39 -25.39
CA GLY A 16 -28.08 -20.06 -26.54
C GLY A 16 -28.76 -20.28 -27.89
N PHE A 17 -30.07 -19.97 -27.99
CA PHE A 17 -30.79 -20.05 -29.26
C PHE A 17 -30.18 -19.13 -30.33
N CYS A 18 -30.46 -19.44 -31.61
CA CYS A 18 -29.85 -18.70 -32.72
C CYS A 18 -30.16 -17.18 -32.66
N LEU A 19 -29.18 -16.35 -33.05
CA LEU A 19 -29.28 -14.89 -33.02
C LEU A 19 -30.50 -14.34 -33.77
N LYS A 20 -31.00 -15.05 -34.79
CA LYS A 20 -32.23 -14.68 -35.51
C LYS A 20 -33.46 -14.71 -34.61
N ALA A 21 -33.56 -15.70 -33.72
CA ALA A 21 -34.67 -15.81 -32.77
C ALA A 21 -34.61 -14.69 -31.73
N VAL A 22 -33.44 -14.48 -31.12
CA VAL A 22 -33.21 -13.36 -30.18
C VAL A 22 -33.58 -12.03 -30.82
N ASN A 23 -33.05 -11.72 -32.00
CA ASN A 23 -33.32 -10.47 -32.72
C ASN A 23 -34.81 -10.33 -33.09
N HIS A 24 -35.46 -11.42 -33.50
CA HIS A 24 -36.90 -11.41 -33.78
C HIS A 24 -37.73 -11.11 -32.51
N ILE A 25 -37.39 -11.72 -31.38
CA ILE A 25 -38.07 -11.46 -30.10
C ILE A 25 -37.85 -10.00 -29.68
N VAL A 26 -36.61 -9.51 -29.69
CA VAL A 26 -36.28 -8.13 -29.29
C VAL A 26 -37.00 -7.09 -30.14
N ARG A 27 -37.12 -7.30 -31.46
CA ARG A 27 -37.78 -6.34 -32.37
C ARG A 27 -39.30 -6.35 -32.33
N ASN A 28 -39.91 -7.49 -31.99
CA ASN A 28 -41.37 -7.67 -32.04
C ASN A 28 -42.02 -7.70 -30.64
N SER A 29 -41.22 -7.60 -29.58
CA SER A 29 -41.72 -7.56 -28.20
C SER A 29 -41.76 -6.12 -27.67
N GLY A 30 -42.62 -5.89 -26.68
CA GLY A 30 -42.67 -4.61 -25.96
C GLY A 30 -41.49 -4.42 -24.99
N GLU A 31 -41.37 -3.20 -24.45
CA GLU A 31 -40.35 -2.81 -23.46
C GLU A 31 -40.29 -3.71 -22.24
N GLU A 32 -41.44 -4.23 -21.81
CA GLU A 32 -41.52 -5.17 -20.69
C GLU A 32 -40.64 -6.40 -20.94
N ILE A 33 -40.77 -7.08 -22.07
CA ILE A 33 -40.07 -8.36 -22.32
C ILE A 33 -38.56 -8.18 -22.47
N VAL A 34 -38.12 -7.04 -23.03
CA VAL A 34 -36.68 -6.75 -23.25
C VAL A 34 -35.94 -6.56 -21.93
N ASN A 35 -36.62 -6.09 -20.88
CA ASN A 35 -36.01 -5.76 -19.59
C ASN A 35 -36.48 -6.62 -18.42
N GLN A 36 -37.54 -7.40 -18.61
CA GLN A 36 -38.12 -8.24 -17.57
C GLN A 36 -37.12 -9.31 -17.16
N ALA A 37 -36.71 -9.22 -15.90
CA ALA A 37 -35.79 -10.12 -15.26
C ALA A 37 -36.46 -11.42 -14.80
N ASP A 38 -35.65 -12.43 -14.51
CA ASP A 38 -36.14 -13.64 -13.85
C ASP A 38 -36.50 -13.39 -12.39
N LEU A 39 -37.28 -14.30 -11.81
CA LEU A 39 -37.79 -14.16 -10.44
C LEU A 39 -36.78 -14.61 -9.38
N SER A 40 -35.72 -15.33 -9.76
CA SER A 40 -34.78 -15.94 -8.82
C SER A 40 -33.70 -14.96 -8.38
N TRP A 41 -33.12 -14.25 -9.35
CA TRP A 41 -31.95 -13.41 -9.14
C TRP A 41 -32.16 -11.95 -9.57
N ASP A 42 -33.37 -11.64 -10.04
CA ASP A 42 -33.69 -10.37 -10.66
C ASP A 42 -32.74 -10.04 -11.82
N GLU A 43 -32.26 -11.07 -12.52
CA GLU A 43 -31.30 -10.95 -13.60
C GLU A 43 -32.00 -10.68 -14.95
N SER A 44 -31.62 -9.58 -15.59
CA SER A 44 -32.22 -9.15 -16.87
C SER A 44 -31.70 -9.97 -18.06
N PRO A 45 -32.38 -9.95 -19.22
CA PRO A 45 -31.89 -10.64 -20.42
C PRO A 45 -30.47 -10.22 -20.84
N ILE A 46 -30.11 -8.94 -20.65
CA ILE A 46 -28.76 -8.46 -20.94
C ILE A 46 -27.74 -8.94 -19.91
N SER A 47 -28.11 -9.02 -18.63
CA SER A 47 -27.27 -9.60 -17.57
C SER A 47 -26.95 -11.07 -17.85
N TRP A 48 -27.96 -11.87 -18.21
CA TRP A 48 -27.78 -13.27 -18.61
C TRP A 48 -26.84 -13.42 -19.81
N ALA A 49 -26.98 -12.55 -20.81
CA ALA A 49 -26.08 -12.54 -21.98
C ALA A 49 -24.64 -12.17 -21.58
N CYS A 50 -24.48 -11.28 -20.60
CA CYS A 50 -23.19 -10.90 -20.04
C CYS A 50 -22.53 -12.05 -19.27
N GLU A 51 -23.23 -12.70 -18.35
CA GLU A 51 -22.73 -13.88 -17.64
C GLU A 51 -22.22 -14.96 -18.60
N ARG A 52 -23.00 -15.22 -19.65
CA ARG A 52 -22.70 -16.27 -20.65
C ARG A 52 -21.68 -15.86 -21.71
N GLY A 53 -21.19 -14.61 -21.71
CA GLY A 53 -20.23 -14.14 -22.70
C GLY A 53 -20.78 -14.04 -24.12
N GLN A 54 -22.09 -13.86 -24.29
CA GLN A 54 -22.76 -13.81 -25.60
C GLN A 54 -22.68 -12.41 -26.24
N ALA A 55 -21.50 -12.06 -26.74
CA ALA A 55 -21.18 -10.76 -27.35
C ALA A 55 -22.25 -10.26 -28.37
N GLU A 56 -22.67 -11.11 -29.30
CA GLU A 56 -23.62 -10.75 -30.36
C GLU A 56 -25.03 -10.56 -29.82
N THR A 57 -25.42 -11.33 -28.81
CA THR A 57 -26.70 -11.14 -28.09
C THR A 57 -26.68 -9.81 -27.35
N VAL A 58 -25.58 -9.45 -26.69
CA VAL A 58 -25.43 -8.16 -26.01
C VAL A 58 -25.56 -7.00 -27.00
N LYS A 59 -24.93 -7.08 -28.19
CA LYS A 59 -25.12 -6.07 -29.25
C LYS A 59 -26.59 -5.91 -29.64
N ILE A 60 -27.28 -7.02 -29.92
CA ILE A 60 -28.71 -7.00 -30.29
C ILE A 60 -29.56 -6.35 -29.18
N LEU A 61 -29.27 -6.65 -27.92
CA LEU A 61 -30.00 -6.07 -26.79
C LEU A 61 -29.70 -4.58 -26.63
N LEU A 62 -28.45 -4.15 -26.78
CA LEU A 62 -28.05 -2.73 -26.70
C LEU A 62 -28.65 -1.88 -27.84
N ASP A 63 -28.83 -2.47 -29.02
CA ASP A 63 -29.51 -1.85 -30.16
C ASP A 63 -31.01 -1.61 -29.91
N ALA A 64 -31.61 -2.29 -28.93
CA ALA A 64 -33.00 -2.06 -28.56
C ALA A 64 -33.15 -0.71 -27.83
N PRO A 65 -33.98 0.23 -28.33
CA PRO A 65 -34.04 1.60 -27.82
C PRO A 65 -34.49 1.67 -26.35
N ASN A 66 -35.25 0.69 -25.89
CA ASN A 66 -35.86 0.61 -24.56
C ASN A 66 -35.10 -0.27 -23.56
N VAL A 67 -33.96 -0.88 -23.93
CA VAL A 67 -33.17 -1.70 -22.99
C VAL A 67 -32.64 -0.85 -21.82
N HIS A 68 -32.51 -1.45 -20.64
CA HIS A 68 -31.94 -0.84 -19.44
C HIS A 68 -30.57 -1.47 -19.13
N PRO A 69 -29.50 -1.06 -19.83
CA PRO A 69 -28.23 -1.77 -19.80
C PRO A 69 -27.43 -1.58 -18.50
N ASN A 70 -27.91 -0.73 -17.59
CA ASN A 70 -27.33 -0.51 -16.25
C ASN A 70 -28.21 -1.05 -15.13
N ARG A 71 -29.31 -1.75 -15.44
CA ARG A 71 -30.22 -2.29 -14.42
C ARG A 71 -29.47 -3.32 -13.57
N ARG A 72 -29.46 -3.10 -12.25
CA ARG A 72 -28.80 -4.00 -11.31
C ARG A 72 -29.65 -5.26 -11.10
N ALA A 73 -29.00 -6.41 -11.06
CA ALA A 73 -29.61 -7.67 -10.65
C ALA A 73 -29.63 -7.73 -9.12
N THR A 74 -30.74 -7.30 -8.51
CA THR A 74 -30.84 -7.11 -7.05
C THR A 74 -30.73 -8.41 -6.27
N GLY A 75 -31.20 -9.53 -6.82
CA GLY A 75 -31.00 -10.85 -6.22
C GLY A 75 -29.59 -11.40 -6.44
N TYR A 76 -28.81 -10.85 -7.37
CA TYR A 76 -27.46 -11.31 -7.73
C TYR A 76 -26.37 -10.35 -7.26
N ARG A 77 -26.28 -10.18 -5.94
CA ARG A 77 -25.34 -9.26 -5.27
C ARG A 77 -25.45 -7.81 -5.74
N ASN A 78 -26.62 -7.42 -6.25
CA ASN A 78 -26.90 -6.07 -6.74
C ASN A 78 -25.90 -5.60 -7.83
N ARG A 79 -25.54 -6.47 -8.78
CA ARG A 79 -24.53 -6.17 -9.83
C ARG A 79 -25.14 -5.62 -11.11
N THR A 80 -24.46 -4.68 -11.77
CA THR A 80 -24.77 -4.24 -13.14
C THR A 80 -24.35 -5.29 -14.18
N PRO A 81 -24.87 -5.25 -15.42
CA PRO A 81 -24.44 -6.16 -16.48
C PRO A 81 -22.93 -6.11 -16.75
N LEU A 82 -22.29 -4.92 -16.66
CA LEU A 82 -20.85 -4.78 -16.79
C LEU A 82 -20.10 -5.46 -15.63
N GLN A 83 -20.56 -5.28 -14.39
CA GLN A 83 -19.97 -5.98 -13.24
C GLN A 83 -20.10 -7.51 -13.36
N ILE A 84 -21.23 -8.00 -13.87
CA ILE A 84 -21.41 -9.43 -14.16
C ILE A 84 -20.41 -9.89 -15.23
N ALA A 85 -20.23 -9.13 -16.31
CA ALA A 85 -19.23 -9.45 -17.33
C ALA A 85 -17.79 -9.49 -16.77
N LEU A 86 -17.45 -8.60 -15.82
CA LEU A 86 -16.17 -8.62 -15.11
C LEU A 86 -16.00 -9.87 -14.24
N VAL A 87 -17.01 -10.21 -13.44
CA VAL A 87 -17.01 -11.41 -12.57
C VAL A 87 -16.73 -12.70 -13.35
N TYR A 88 -17.23 -12.78 -14.58
CA TYR A 88 -17.06 -13.94 -15.45
C TYR A 88 -15.97 -13.78 -16.52
N ASP A 89 -15.15 -12.72 -16.41
CA ASP A 89 -14.01 -12.44 -17.28
C ASP A 89 -14.35 -12.42 -18.79
N ARG A 90 -15.46 -11.74 -19.14
CA ARG A 90 -16.03 -11.74 -20.50
C ARG A 90 -15.50 -10.57 -21.32
N VAL A 91 -14.22 -10.61 -21.71
CA VAL A 91 -13.49 -9.54 -22.41
C VAL A 91 -14.29 -8.93 -23.59
N ALA A 92 -14.76 -9.76 -24.53
CA ALA A 92 -15.51 -9.29 -25.69
C ALA A 92 -16.84 -8.60 -25.31
N VAL A 93 -17.52 -9.05 -24.25
CA VAL A 93 -18.74 -8.41 -23.76
C VAL A 93 -18.42 -7.07 -23.10
N ILE A 94 -17.33 -7.00 -22.32
CA ILE A 94 -16.89 -5.77 -21.66
C ILE A 94 -16.63 -4.68 -22.69
N GLU A 95 -15.89 -4.98 -23.75
CA GLU A 95 -15.64 -4.03 -24.85
C GLU A 95 -16.96 -3.53 -25.47
N ILE A 96 -17.88 -4.43 -25.80
CA ILE A 96 -19.18 -4.09 -26.39
C ILE A 96 -20.03 -3.22 -25.45
N LEU A 97 -20.03 -3.52 -24.16
CA LEU A 97 -20.74 -2.73 -23.16
C LEU A 97 -20.13 -1.33 -23.08
N LEU A 98 -18.80 -1.22 -22.99
CA LEU A 98 -18.11 0.07 -22.91
C LEU A 98 -18.23 0.89 -24.20
N ASP A 99 -18.34 0.27 -25.37
CA ASP A 99 -18.61 0.97 -26.64
C ASP A 99 -20.00 1.63 -26.68
N SER A 100 -20.93 1.17 -25.85
CA SER A 100 -22.28 1.73 -25.78
C SER A 100 -22.34 2.96 -24.89
N PRO A 101 -22.73 4.14 -25.39
CA PRO A 101 -22.82 5.37 -24.59
C PRO A 101 -23.93 5.31 -23.52
N ARG A 102 -24.80 4.29 -23.58
CA ARG A 102 -25.87 4.06 -22.60
C ARG A 102 -25.39 3.28 -21.38
N VAL A 103 -24.21 2.64 -21.43
CA VAL A 103 -23.65 1.89 -20.32
C VAL A 103 -22.83 2.82 -19.44
N VAL A 104 -23.07 2.76 -18.13
CA VAL A 104 -22.35 3.52 -17.12
C VAL A 104 -21.60 2.53 -16.23
N PRO A 105 -20.26 2.51 -16.27
CA PRO A 105 -19.47 1.50 -15.54
C PRO A 105 -19.63 1.53 -14.02
N SER A 106 -20.06 2.66 -13.45
CA SER A 106 -20.37 2.82 -12.02
C SER A 106 -19.21 2.40 -11.09
N TRP A 107 -18.02 2.93 -11.38
CA TRP A 107 -16.75 2.56 -10.74
C TRP A 107 -16.71 2.71 -9.21
N ASP A 108 -17.53 3.59 -8.67
CA ASP A 108 -17.62 3.92 -7.24
C ASP A 108 -18.66 3.08 -6.49
N ILE A 109 -19.52 2.35 -7.20
CA ILE A 109 -20.61 1.58 -6.61
C ILE A 109 -20.14 0.15 -6.32
N ALA A 110 -20.10 -0.20 -5.05
CA ALA A 110 -19.80 -1.55 -4.60
C ALA A 110 -20.98 -2.52 -4.80
N ASP A 111 -20.65 -3.81 -4.98
CA ASP A 111 -21.61 -4.90 -4.84
C ASP A 111 -21.92 -5.19 -3.36
N GLU A 112 -22.80 -6.16 -3.09
CA GLU A 112 -23.19 -6.53 -1.71
C GLU A 112 -22.03 -7.03 -0.84
N ASP A 113 -20.93 -7.48 -1.45
CA ASP A 113 -19.71 -7.88 -0.73
C ASP A 113 -18.77 -6.68 -0.47
N GLY A 114 -19.19 -5.44 -0.78
CA GLY A 114 -18.39 -4.24 -0.61
C GLY A 114 -17.31 -4.04 -1.69
N ARG A 115 -17.31 -4.84 -2.77
CA ARG A 115 -16.26 -4.78 -3.80
C ARG A 115 -16.61 -3.80 -4.91
N LYS A 116 -15.69 -2.89 -5.22
CA LYS A 116 -15.79 -1.96 -6.35
C LYS A 116 -15.34 -2.63 -7.66
N PRO A 117 -15.92 -2.25 -8.83
CA PRO A 117 -15.58 -2.87 -10.12
C PRO A 117 -14.09 -2.88 -10.44
N LEU A 118 -13.41 -1.74 -10.22
CA LEU A 118 -11.99 -1.59 -10.51
C LEU A 118 -11.13 -2.51 -9.65
N GLN A 119 -11.39 -2.56 -8.35
CA GLN A 119 -10.66 -3.41 -7.41
C GLN A 119 -10.86 -4.88 -7.75
N TYR A 120 -12.10 -5.30 -8.01
CA TYR A 120 -12.39 -6.68 -8.41
C TYR A 120 -11.64 -7.09 -9.68
N ALA A 121 -11.65 -6.22 -10.70
CA ALA A 121 -10.97 -6.51 -11.95
C ALA A 121 -9.47 -6.72 -11.77
N LEU A 122 -8.82 -5.88 -10.96
CA LEU A 122 -7.39 -5.97 -10.69
C LEU A 122 -7.01 -7.18 -9.81
N GLU A 123 -7.93 -7.70 -8.99
CA GLU A 123 -7.66 -8.83 -8.10
C GLU A 123 -7.97 -10.19 -8.74
N TYR A 124 -8.94 -10.26 -9.66
CA TYR A 124 -9.53 -11.54 -10.08
C TYR A 124 -9.68 -11.74 -11.60
N CYS A 125 -9.54 -10.70 -12.42
CA CYS A 125 -9.70 -10.83 -13.87
C CYS A 125 -8.36 -11.10 -14.59
N SER A 126 -8.45 -11.53 -15.85
CA SER A 126 -7.28 -11.70 -16.71
C SER A 126 -6.65 -10.36 -17.10
N GLU A 127 -5.38 -10.40 -17.52
CA GLU A 127 -4.68 -9.23 -18.05
C GLU A 127 -5.42 -8.62 -19.25
N GLU A 128 -5.97 -9.46 -20.14
CA GLU A 128 -6.75 -9.05 -21.29
C GLU A 128 -8.00 -8.27 -20.88
N CYS A 129 -8.71 -8.73 -19.84
CA CYS A 129 -9.87 -8.06 -19.29
C CYS A 129 -9.52 -6.71 -18.67
N ILE A 130 -8.45 -6.65 -17.88
CA ILE A 130 -7.96 -5.41 -17.27
C ILE A 130 -7.58 -4.40 -18.35
N ARG A 131 -6.92 -4.84 -19.43
CA ARG A 131 -6.57 -3.98 -20.57
C ARG A 131 -7.81 -3.46 -21.29
N ALA A 132 -8.76 -4.34 -21.61
CA ALA A 132 -10.02 -3.97 -22.25
C ALA A 132 -10.80 -2.95 -21.40
N LEU A 133 -10.72 -3.06 -20.08
CA LEU A 133 -11.37 -2.15 -19.14
C LEU A 133 -10.66 -0.79 -19.04
N LEU A 134 -9.34 -0.78 -18.82
CA LEU A 134 -8.59 0.42 -18.45
C LEU A 134 -8.13 1.25 -19.65
N LEU A 135 -7.84 0.60 -20.78
CA LEU A 135 -7.39 1.26 -22.01
C LEU A 135 -8.56 1.66 -22.91
N HIS A 136 -9.80 1.38 -22.50
CA HIS A 136 -10.99 1.84 -23.21
C HIS A 136 -11.11 3.36 -23.20
N SER A 137 -11.62 3.92 -24.29
CA SER A 137 -11.81 5.37 -24.46
C SER A 137 -12.78 5.99 -23.46
N GLN A 138 -13.79 5.23 -23.00
CA GLN A 138 -14.74 5.65 -21.96
C GLN A 138 -14.13 5.65 -20.54
N THR A 139 -13.01 4.98 -20.33
CA THR A 139 -12.36 4.97 -19.02
C THR A 139 -11.59 6.27 -18.86
N SER A 140 -11.88 7.02 -17.80
CA SER A 140 -11.27 8.33 -17.58
C SER A 140 -9.82 8.17 -17.10
N ALA A 141 -9.03 9.22 -17.26
CA ALA A 141 -7.67 9.28 -16.69
C ALA A 141 -7.70 9.08 -15.16
N ALA A 142 -8.73 9.59 -14.47
CA ALA A 142 -8.88 9.42 -13.02
C ALA A 142 -9.00 7.94 -12.62
N ILE A 143 -9.81 7.16 -13.33
CA ILE A 143 -9.95 5.71 -13.06
C ILE A 143 -8.66 4.96 -13.38
N ARG A 144 -7.97 5.32 -14.47
CA ARG A 144 -6.65 4.78 -14.79
C ARG A 144 -5.61 5.08 -13.70
N ILE A 145 -5.65 6.28 -13.13
CA ILE A 145 -4.78 6.68 -12.02
C ILE A 145 -5.12 5.88 -10.77
N ASP A 146 -6.39 5.74 -10.41
CA ASP A 146 -6.83 4.91 -9.28
C ASP A 146 -6.36 3.45 -9.44
N ALA A 147 -6.38 2.93 -10.66
CA ALA A 147 -5.85 1.60 -10.97
C ALA A 147 -4.35 1.49 -10.67
N LEU A 148 -3.55 2.51 -11.04
CA LEU A 148 -2.12 2.56 -10.72
C LEU A 148 -1.89 2.51 -9.21
N LYS A 149 -2.69 3.22 -8.40
CA LYS A 149 -2.54 3.22 -6.92
C LYS A 149 -2.80 1.84 -6.33
N ILE A 150 -3.86 1.19 -6.80
CA ILE A 150 -4.25 -0.15 -6.35
C ILE A 150 -3.17 -1.16 -6.73
N MET A 151 -2.72 -1.17 -7.99
CA MET A 151 -1.67 -2.08 -8.45
C MET A 151 -0.34 -1.83 -7.74
N ALA A 152 0.02 -0.57 -7.48
CA ALA A 152 1.15 -0.24 -6.64
C ALA A 152 1.00 -0.88 -5.25
N GLY A 153 -0.22 -0.90 -4.68
CA GLY A 153 -0.50 -1.40 -3.33
C GLY A 153 -0.37 -2.90 -3.20
N MET A 154 -0.62 -3.62 -4.29
CA MET A 154 -0.50 -5.07 -4.37
C MET A 154 0.97 -5.54 -4.36
N GLY A 155 1.92 -4.68 -4.74
CA GLY A 155 3.35 -5.00 -4.76
C GLY A 155 3.74 -6.16 -5.68
N ASN A 156 2.83 -6.62 -6.56
CA ASN A 156 3.05 -7.75 -7.45
C ASN A 156 3.57 -7.30 -8.82
N HIS A 157 4.48 -8.09 -9.40
CA HIS A 157 5.06 -7.80 -10.72
C HIS A 157 4.14 -8.21 -11.89
N GLU A 158 2.99 -8.82 -11.60
CA GLU A 158 2.07 -9.38 -12.60
C GLU A 158 1.43 -8.30 -13.48
N HIS A 159 1.15 -7.12 -12.94
CA HIS A 159 0.48 -6.04 -13.67
C HIS A 159 1.41 -5.06 -14.39
N ILE A 160 2.70 -5.37 -14.49
CA ILE A 160 3.70 -4.45 -15.04
C ILE A 160 3.37 -3.99 -16.47
N ASP A 161 2.94 -4.90 -17.35
CA ASP A 161 2.65 -4.58 -18.74
C ASP A 161 1.35 -3.77 -18.90
N ILE A 162 0.42 -3.93 -17.94
CA ILE A 162 -0.77 -3.08 -17.81
C ILE A 162 -0.37 -1.68 -17.34
N ILE A 163 0.44 -1.57 -16.29
CA ILE A 163 0.96 -0.29 -15.76
C ILE A 163 1.62 0.50 -16.89
N LYS A 164 2.46 -0.16 -17.70
CA LYS A 164 3.04 0.43 -18.92
C LYS A 164 1.97 1.04 -19.84
N SER A 165 0.97 0.25 -20.18
CA SER A 165 -0.06 0.64 -21.15
C SER A 165 -0.92 1.79 -20.62
N ILE A 166 -1.15 1.83 -19.31
CA ILE A 166 -1.83 2.94 -18.64
C ILE A 166 -0.95 4.20 -18.68
N LEU A 167 0.32 4.11 -18.31
CA LEU A 167 1.25 5.25 -18.35
C LEU A 167 1.40 5.84 -19.76
N GLU A 168 1.29 5.01 -20.80
CA GLU A 168 1.30 5.45 -22.20
C GLU A 168 -0.03 6.07 -22.66
N SER A 169 -1.16 5.71 -22.04
CA SER A 169 -2.50 6.23 -22.39
C SER A 169 -2.96 7.43 -21.56
N VAL A 170 -2.28 7.74 -20.45
CA VAL A 170 -2.61 8.85 -19.57
C VAL A 170 -1.72 10.06 -19.90
N GLU A 171 -2.36 11.21 -20.16
CA GLU A 171 -1.63 12.45 -20.46
C GLU A 171 -0.68 12.83 -19.33
N GLU A 172 0.49 13.36 -19.69
CA GLU A 172 1.58 13.54 -18.75
C GLU A 172 1.26 14.55 -17.63
N GLN A 173 0.35 15.50 -17.86
CA GLN A 173 -0.08 16.47 -16.85
C GLN A 173 -1.13 15.90 -15.89
N SER A 174 -1.75 14.76 -16.22
CA SER A 174 -2.86 14.21 -15.43
C SER A 174 -2.42 13.24 -14.32
N LEU A 175 -1.20 12.70 -14.39
CA LEU A 175 -0.63 11.87 -13.31
C LEU A 175 0.02 12.77 -12.26
N PRO A 176 -0.43 12.73 -10.99
CA PRO A 176 0.28 13.36 -9.90
C PRO A 176 1.62 12.66 -9.70
N THR A 177 2.65 13.43 -9.40
CA THR A 177 3.99 12.88 -9.27
C THR A 177 4.17 11.98 -8.06
N SER A 178 3.43 12.25 -6.98
CA SER A 178 3.38 11.39 -5.80
C SER A 178 3.04 9.94 -6.16
N GLU A 179 2.17 9.74 -7.17
CA GLU A 179 1.80 8.39 -7.64
C GLU A 179 2.94 7.72 -8.40
N LEU A 180 3.75 8.49 -9.14
CA LEU A 180 4.90 7.94 -9.88
C LEU A 180 6.07 7.63 -8.95
N ASP A 181 6.30 8.46 -7.95
CA ASP A 181 7.32 8.21 -6.94
C ASP A 181 6.97 6.97 -6.13
N ASP A 182 5.70 6.85 -5.73
CA ASP A 182 5.18 5.66 -5.06
C ASP A 182 5.32 4.39 -5.93
N LEU A 183 5.00 4.46 -7.23
CA LEU A 183 5.25 3.37 -8.18
C LEU A 183 6.74 2.98 -8.21
N ILE A 184 7.67 3.94 -8.25
CA ILE A 184 9.11 3.63 -8.26
C ILE A 184 9.59 3.07 -6.93
N HIS A 185 9.04 3.54 -5.81
CA HIS A 185 9.39 3.05 -4.48
C HIS A 185 8.90 1.61 -4.24
N ARG A 186 7.68 1.28 -4.69
CA ARG A 186 7.08 -0.06 -4.51
C ARG A 186 7.54 -1.08 -5.56
N PHE A 187 8.07 -0.62 -6.69
CA PHE A 187 8.77 -1.44 -7.67
C PHE A 187 10.26 -1.08 -7.71
N PRO A 188 11.05 -1.31 -6.64
CA PRO A 188 12.46 -0.88 -6.59
C PRO A 188 13.37 -1.74 -7.49
N THR A 189 12.94 -2.95 -7.86
CA THR A 189 13.65 -3.89 -8.74
C THR A 189 13.44 -3.59 -10.23
N LEU A 190 13.59 -2.32 -10.63
CA LEU A 190 13.40 -1.87 -12.01
C LEU A 190 14.68 -1.89 -12.87
N ASP A 191 15.76 -2.55 -12.44
CA ASP A 191 16.92 -2.81 -13.31
C ASP A 191 16.53 -3.69 -14.52
N SER A 192 15.43 -4.45 -14.42
CA SER A 192 14.90 -5.29 -15.51
C SER A 192 13.76 -4.63 -16.30
N ASN A 193 13.16 -3.53 -15.84
CA ASN A 193 12.04 -2.90 -16.54
C ASN A 193 12.24 -1.42 -16.83
N LYS A 194 12.86 -1.20 -17.98
CA LYS A 194 13.08 0.08 -18.64
C LYS A 194 11.84 0.98 -18.74
N THR A 195 10.61 0.46 -18.67
CA THR A 195 9.42 1.22 -19.10
C THR A 195 8.86 2.20 -18.06
N VAL A 196 8.59 1.77 -16.82
CA VAL A 196 8.10 2.66 -15.75
C VAL A 196 9.15 3.72 -15.45
N PHE A 197 10.41 3.27 -15.42
CA PHE A 197 11.56 4.14 -15.31
C PHE A 197 11.67 5.13 -16.48
N ASP A 198 11.53 4.70 -17.74
CA ASP A 198 11.54 5.60 -18.91
C ASP A 198 10.38 6.60 -18.85
N ALA A 199 9.19 6.19 -18.42
CA ALA A 199 8.02 7.06 -18.26
C ALA A 199 8.25 8.14 -17.21
N TRP A 200 8.83 7.78 -16.06
CA TRP A 200 9.26 8.74 -15.05
C TRP A 200 10.40 9.64 -15.57
N MET A 201 11.39 9.07 -16.25
CA MET A 201 12.51 9.81 -16.83
C MET A 201 12.11 10.86 -17.87
N ARG A 202 10.99 10.69 -18.57
CA ARG A 202 10.45 11.74 -19.47
C ARG A 202 10.05 12.98 -18.67
N ARG A 203 9.49 12.83 -17.47
CA ARG A 203 9.12 13.94 -16.57
C ARG A 203 10.34 14.63 -15.96
N VAL A 204 11.23 13.84 -15.38
CA VAL A 204 12.36 14.36 -14.59
C VAL A 204 13.44 15.00 -15.47
N LYS A 205 13.45 14.75 -16.78
CA LYS A 205 14.37 15.45 -17.70
C LYS A 205 14.06 16.94 -17.87
N ASP A 206 12.85 17.40 -17.60
CA ASP A 206 12.50 18.82 -17.62
C ASP A 206 12.77 19.43 -16.23
N PRO A 207 13.79 20.31 -16.07
CA PRO A 207 14.09 20.92 -14.78
C PRO A 207 12.94 21.72 -14.18
N LYS A 208 11.99 22.19 -15.00
CA LYS A 208 10.80 22.90 -14.51
C LYS A 208 9.88 22.04 -13.67
N ARG A 209 9.99 20.72 -13.83
CA ARG A 209 9.11 19.72 -13.20
C ARG A 209 9.74 19.06 -11.99
N TRP A 210 10.97 19.41 -11.61
CA TRP A 210 11.60 18.83 -10.42
C TRP A 210 10.84 19.15 -9.13
N ASN A 211 10.24 20.33 -9.04
CA ASN A 211 9.35 20.67 -7.92
C ASN A 211 8.06 19.83 -7.90
N GLU A 212 7.72 19.19 -9.03
CA GLU A 212 6.61 18.26 -9.06
C GLU A 212 7.02 16.92 -8.45
N VAL A 213 8.33 16.54 -8.44
CA VAL A 213 8.88 15.24 -8.02
C VAL A 213 9.69 15.40 -6.72
N PRO A 214 9.04 15.28 -5.54
CA PRO A 214 9.75 15.42 -4.27
C PRO A 214 10.94 14.44 -4.18
N HIS A 215 12.10 14.95 -3.76
CA HIS A 215 13.24 14.12 -3.39
C HIS A 215 13.74 13.17 -4.49
N VAL A 216 13.62 13.57 -5.76
CA VAL A 216 13.99 12.79 -6.95
C VAL A 216 15.38 12.12 -6.87
N LEU A 217 16.38 12.85 -6.37
CA LEU A 217 17.73 12.31 -6.24
C LEU A 217 17.82 11.22 -5.17
N HIS A 218 16.97 11.25 -4.13
CA HIS A 218 16.90 10.26 -3.07
C HIS A 218 16.29 8.96 -3.58
N THR A 219 15.23 9.04 -4.38
CA THR A 219 14.62 7.88 -5.05
C THR A 219 15.61 7.17 -5.96
N LEU A 220 16.36 7.92 -6.77
CA LEU A 220 17.43 7.35 -7.59
C LEU A 220 18.59 6.81 -6.76
N ALA A 221 18.89 7.45 -5.62
CA ALA A 221 19.93 6.97 -4.73
C ALA A 221 19.55 5.67 -4.01
N LEU A 222 18.25 5.47 -3.77
CA LEU A 222 17.68 4.23 -3.26
C LEU A 222 17.78 3.09 -4.29
N SER A 223 17.42 3.35 -5.54
CA SER A 223 17.54 2.36 -6.62
C SER A 223 18.98 2.10 -7.06
N GLY A 224 19.89 3.03 -6.77
CA GLY A 224 21.30 2.90 -7.14
C GLY A 224 21.65 3.43 -8.52
N ASP A 225 20.74 4.16 -9.18
CA ASP A 225 20.93 4.69 -10.53
C ASP A 225 21.82 5.94 -10.56
N GLY A 226 23.13 5.69 -10.52
CA GLY A 226 24.13 6.75 -10.60
C GLY A 226 24.17 7.48 -11.94
N ASP A 227 23.84 6.80 -13.05
CA ASP A 227 23.92 7.41 -14.38
C ASP A 227 22.86 8.48 -14.57
N THR A 228 21.64 8.22 -14.10
CA THR A 228 20.57 9.22 -14.10
C THR A 228 20.85 10.36 -13.14
N ILE A 229 21.33 10.07 -11.92
CA ILE A 229 21.72 11.14 -10.99
C ILE A 229 22.76 12.05 -11.65
N LEU A 230 23.79 11.50 -12.29
CA LEU A 230 24.79 12.28 -13.01
C LEU A 230 24.19 13.16 -14.12
N ARG A 231 23.16 12.69 -14.84
CA ARG A 231 22.46 13.50 -15.85
C ARG A 231 21.69 14.65 -15.20
N LEU A 232 20.99 14.40 -14.09
CA LEU A 232 20.24 15.44 -13.38
C LEU A 232 21.15 16.48 -12.74
N LEU A 233 22.29 16.07 -12.17
CA LEU A 233 23.31 16.99 -11.66
C LEU A 233 23.85 17.91 -12.78
N LYS A 234 24.05 17.39 -14.00
CA LYS A 234 24.45 18.21 -15.17
C LYS A 234 23.37 19.22 -15.59
N LEU A 235 22.10 18.92 -15.34
CA LEU A 235 20.98 19.82 -15.60
C LEU A 235 20.77 20.84 -14.47
N GLY A 236 21.51 20.73 -13.36
CA GLY A 236 21.44 21.66 -12.22
C GLY A 236 20.73 21.15 -10.97
N ALA A 237 20.46 19.85 -10.84
CA ALA A 237 19.80 19.30 -9.65
C ALA A 237 20.68 19.49 -8.39
N ASN A 238 20.05 19.80 -7.25
CA ASN A 238 20.75 20.06 -6.01
C ASN A 238 21.07 18.76 -5.24
N ILE A 239 22.34 18.35 -5.22
CA ILE A 239 22.80 17.15 -4.52
C ILE A 239 22.64 17.19 -2.98
N TYR A 240 22.39 18.38 -2.39
CA TYR A 240 22.18 18.57 -0.96
C TYR A 240 20.74 18.86 -0.58
N GLU A 241 19.81 18.70 -1.50
CA GLU A 241 18.40 18.82 -1.17
C GLU A 241 18.07 17.85 -0.03
N PRO A 242 17.55 18.34 1.10
CA PRO A 242 17.12 17.51 2.20
C PRO A 242 15.78 16.85 1.86
N ASP A 243 15.62 15.59 2.25
CA ASP A 243 14.29 14.98 2.35
C ASP A 243 13.58 15.39 3.64
N ASP A 244 12.41 14.80 3.89
CA ASP A 244 11.56 15.13 5.05
C ASP A 244 12.26 14.83 6.40
N ASP A 245 13.30 13.98 6.43
CA ASP A 245 14.11 13.70 7.62
C ASP A 245 15.44 14.49 7.64
N ASN A 246 15.61 15.43 6.71
CA ASN A 246 16.86 16.11 6.39
C ASN A 246 17.98 15.17 5.92
N TRP A 247 17.65 14.00 5.34
CA TRP A 247 18.66 13.20 4.65
C TRP A 247 18.93 13.78 3.28
N THR A 248 20.17 13.71 2.81
CA THR A 248 20.51 13.99 1.42
C THR A 248 20.49 12.69 0.61
N CYS A 249 20.43 12.78 -0.73
CA CYS A 249 20.58 11.61 -1.58
C CYS A 249 21.90 10.85 -1.34
N ILE A 250 22.94 11.54 -0.88
CA ILE A 250 24.22 10.94 -0.48
C ILE A 250 24.05 10.05 0.76
N ASP A 251 23.22 10.47 1.73
CA ASP A 251 22.96 9.69 2.94
C ASP A 251 22.15 8.42 2.61
N VAL A 252 21.16 8.56 1.73
CA VAL A 252 20.39 7.44 1.19
C VAL A 252 21.31 6.45 0.47
N ALA A 253 22.18 6.93 -0.43
CA ALA A 253 23.13 6.09 -1.16
C ALA A 253 24.10 5.34 -0.21
N LYS A 254 24.59 6.02 0.84
CA LYS A 254 25.46 5.41 1.86
C LYS A 254 24.73 4.29 2.60
N ARG A 255 23.48 4.53 3.02
CA ARG A 255 22.69 3.56 3.78
C ARG A 255 22.28 2.36 2.94
N ASN A 256 21.97 2.54 1.66
CA ASN A 256 21.57 1.42 0.80
C ASN A 256 22.74 0.53 0.33
N GLY A 257 23.98 0.90 0.63
CA GLY A 257 25.14 0.06 0.40
C GLY A 257 25.53 -0.03 -1.08
N ASN A 258 25.38 1.07 -1.84
CA ASN A 258 25.88 1.18 -3.21
C ASN A 258 27.20 1.98 -3.23
N PRO A 259 28.37 1.32 -3.07
CA PRO A 259 29.66 2.01 -2.97
C PRO A 259 30.04 2.73 -4.27
N LYS A 260 29.65 2.18 -5.43
CA LYS A 260 29.90 2.81 -6.74
C LYS A 260 29.16 4.14 -6.84
N LEU A 261 27.88 4.15 -6.49
CA LEU A 261 27.07 5.37 -6.47
C LEU A 261 27.67 6.39 -5.50
N LYS A 262 28.02 5.96 -4.27
CA LYS A 262 28.66 6.83 -3.28
C LYS A 262 29.90 7.52 -3.85
N ASP A 263 30.82 6.78 -4.46
CA ASP A 263 32.06 7.35 -4.99
C ASP A 263 31.79 8.33 -6.15
N VAL A 264 30.77 8.06 -6.96
CA VAL A 264 30.33 8.94 -8.05
C VAL A 264 29.74 10.25 -7.50
N LEU A 265 28.85 10.16 -6.50
CA LEU A 265 28.23 11.33 -5.87
C LEU A 265 29.27 12.20 -5.14
N MET A 266 30.20 11.58 -4.43
CA MET A 266 31.25 12.29 -3.68
C MET A 266 32.18 13.13 -4.58
N LYS A 267 32.30 12.80 -5.88
CA LYS A 267 33.07 13.61 -6.86
C LYS A 267 32.36 14.89 -7.27
N HIS A 268 31.03 14.93 -7.16
CA HIS A 268 30.19 16.06 -7.59
C HIS A 268 29.79 16.96 -6.42
N ILE A 269 30.33 16.70 -5.24
CA ILE A 269 30.21 17.56 -4.06
C ILE A 269 30.95 18.88 -4.32
N PRO A 270 30.26 20.04 -4.41
CA PRO A 270 30.90 21.35 -4.38
C PRO A 270 31.79 21.50 -3.14
N LYS A 271 32.93 22.17 -3.34
CA LYS A 271 33.91 22.44 -2.29
C LYS A 271 34.02 23.96 -2.09
N PRO A 272 33.75 24.48 -0.88
CA PRO A 272 33.33 23.77 0.33
C PRO A 272 31.89 23.24 0.23
N PRO A 273 31.55 22.14 0.94
CA PRO A 273 30.16 21.69 1.01
C PRO A 273 29.31 22.76 1.71
N PRO A 274 28.04 22.94 1.30
CA PRO A 274 27.11 23.83 2.00
C PRO A 274 26.87 23.32 3.43
N GLU A 275 26.40 24.23 4.28
CA GLU A 275 25.99 23.88 5.65
C GLU A 275 24.87 22.84 5.60
N LYS A 276 25.06 21.74 6.31
CA LYS A 276 24.09 20.63 6.34
C LYS A 276 23.06 20.91 7.42
N LEU A 277 21.77 20.80 7.08
CA LEU A 277 20.71 20.83 8.07
C LEU A 277 20.88 19.67 9.07
N PRO A 278 20.66 19.90 10.37
CA PRO A 278 20.70 18.82 11.34
C PRO A 278 19.61 17.79 11.00
N TYR A 279 19.93 16.50 11.08
CA TYR A 279 18.94 15.45 10.85
C TYR A 279 17.76 15.61 11.80
N LEU A 280 16.55 15.45 11.26
CA LEU A 280 15.42 15.22 12.12
C LEU A 280 15.59 13.85 12.77
N ARG A 281 15.05 13.73 13.97
CA ARG A 281 15.18 12.56 14.83
C ARG A 281 13.79 12.12 15.26
N PRO A 282 13.60 10.82 15.57
CA PRO A 282 12.32 10.33 16.05
C PRO A 282 11.81 11.17 17.22
N SER A 283 10.64 11.79 17.03
CA SER A 283 10.06 12.75 17.97
C SER A 283 8.54 12.79 17.97
N SER A 284 7.88 12.12 17.03
CA SER A 284 6.44 11.95 16.99
C SER A 284 6.10 10.63 16.32
N PHE A 285 4.87 10.16 16.51
CA PHE A 285 4.31 9.00 15.82
C PHE A 285 3.33 9.48 14.75
N ALA A 286 3.16 8.69 13.68
CA ALA A 286 2.10 8.92 12.70
C ALA A 286 0.87 8.11 13.13
N ASN A 287 -0.34 8.68 13.00
CA ASN A 287 -1.57 7.89 12.98
C ASN A 287 -2.01 7.70 11.52
N PRO A 288 -1.77 6.52 10.91
CA PRO A 288 -2.19 6.25 9.54
C PRO A 288 -3.63 5.70 9.44
N PHE A 289 -4.38 5.63 10.55
CA PHE A 289 -5.72 5.04 10.58
C PHE A 289 -6.77 6.07 10.99
N ASP A 290 -7.60 6.50 10.04
CA ASP A 290 -8.77 7.36 10.29
C ASP A 290 -9.91 6.61 10.99
N GLU A 291 -9.99 5.28 10.78
CA GLU A 291 -11.04 4.40 11.32
C GLU A 291 -10.76 3.98 12.79
N ALA A 292 -9.58 4.28 13.33
CA ALA A 292 -9.20 3.95 14.71
C ALA A 292 -9.00 5.23 15.55
N ASN A 293 -9.49 5.23 16.79
CA ASN A 293 -9.27 6.35 17.71
C ASN A 293 -7.91 6.22 18.39
N VAL A 294 -6.85 6.50 17.64
CA VAL A 294 -5.46 6.59 18.12
C VAL A 294 -5.15 8.05 18.47
N THR A 295 -5.04 8.34 19.76
CA THR A 295 -4.56 9.64 20.24
C THR A 295 -3.05 9.58 20.45
N LEU A 296 -2.33 10.45 19.75
CA LEU A 296 -0.89 10.59 19.85
C LEU A 296 -0.55 11.93 20.50
N ALA A 297 0.24 11.91 21.57
CA ALA A 297 0.82 13.12 22.15
C ALA A 297 2.27 13.26 21.67
N ASP A 298 2.56 14.34 20.95
CA ASP A 298 3.89 14.61 20.40
C ASP A 298 4.90 15.07 21.46
N PHE A 299 6.19 14.92 21.12
CA PHE A 299 7.30 15.26 22.01
C PHE A 299 7.41 16.77 22.20
N PHE A 300 6.89 17.56 21.27
CA PHE A 300 6.81 19.02 21.39
C PHE A 300 5.35 19.45 21.38
N LYS A 301 4.78 19.72 22.55
CA LYS A 301 3.41 20.24 22.69
C LYS A 301 3.46 21.68 23.18
N ASN A 302 2.81 22.61 22.47
CA ASN A 302 2.81 24.05 22.80
C ASN A 302 4.23 24.65 22.96
N ASN A 303 5.19 24.25 22.11
CA ASN A 303 6.61 24.62 22.18
C ASN A 303 7.34 24.18 23.47
N VAL A 304 6.75 23.26 24.24
CA VAL A 304 7.38 22.64 25.41
C VAL A 304 7.82 21.23 25.04
N ALA A 305 9.09 20.92 25.29
CA ALA A 305 9.62 19.57 25.13
C ALA A 305 9.10 18.68 26.25
N ASN A 306 8.28 17.70 25.90
CA ASN A 306 7.94 16.57 26.75
C ASN A 306 9.14 15.63 26.80
N SER A 307 9.29 14.92 27.90
CA SER A 307 10.31 13.89 28.10
C SER A 307 9.86 12.51 27.60
N PHE A 308 8.61 12.38 27.14
CA PHE A 308 8.02 11.15 26.59
C PHE A 308 6.88 11.45 25.60
N LEU A 309 6.46 10.41 24.88
CA LEU A 309 5.30 10.37 23.98
C LEU A 309 4.22 9.48 24.58
N GLU A 310 2.95 9.82 24.37
CA GLU A 310 1.83 9.02 24.85
C GLU A 310 1.02 8.50 23.67
N ILE A 311 0.76 7.20 23.66
CA ILE A 311 -0.07 6.52 22.66
C ILE A 311 -1.25 5.93 23.40
N ASN A 312 -2.44 6.46 23.10
CA ASN A 312 -3.71 6.01 23.65
C ASN A 312 -4.59 5.52 22.51
N VAL A 313 -5.06 4.29 22.60
CA VAL A 313 -5.93 3.68 21.58
C VAL A 313 -7.21 3.22 22.23
N ASN A 314 -8.34 3.72 21.72
CA ASN A 314 -9.65 3.19 22.05
C ASN A 314 -10.13 2.35 20.87
N PHE A 315 -10.38 1.07 21.12
CA PHE A 315 -10.85 0.14 20.09
C PHE A 315 -12.29 0.49 19.67
N GLN A 316 -12.47 0.70 18.36
CA GLN A 316 -13.77 0.78 17.69
C GLN A 316 -13.84 -0.34 16.63
N GLU A 317 -15.01 -0.58 16.03
CA GLU A 317 -15.11 -1.44 14.86
C GLU A 317 -14.16 -0.92 13.75
N THR A 318 -13.06 -1.63 13.54
CA THR A 318 -12.09 -1.37 12.48
C THR A 318 -11.99 -2.60 11.59
N LYS A 319 -11.65 -2.40 10.32
CA LYS A 319 -11.51 -3.48 9.33
C LYS A 319 -10.14 -4.17 9.39
N PHE A 320 -9.21 -3.65 10.19
CA PHE A 320 -7.86 -4.21 10.35
C PHE A 320 -7.80 -4.98 11.65
N ASP A 321 -7.26 -6.19 11.67
CA ASP A 321 -7.11 -7.02 12.89
C ASP A 321 -5.88 -6.64 13.73
N ARG A 322 -4.91 -5.95 13.09
CA ARG A 322 -3.61 -5.58 13.68
C ARG A 322 -3.13 -4.26 13.11
N ILE A 323 -2.47 -3.48 13.95
CA ILE A 323 -2.00 -2.13 13.62
C ILE A 323 -0.53 -1.96 14.04
N CYS A 324 0.23 -1.22 13.25
CA CYS A 324 1.54 -0.67 13.60
C CYS A 324 1.51 0.87 13.58
N VAL A 325 1.97 1.46 14.68
CA VAL A 325 2.25 2.90 14.76
C VAL A 325 3.77 3.06 14.83
N ARG A 326 4.36 3.75 13.86
CA ARG A 326 5.79 4.06 13.81
C ARG A 326 6.06 5.55 13.92
N THR A 327 7.30 5.89 14.26
CA THR A 327 7.70 7.30 14.31
C THR A 327 7.61 7.94 12.93
N GLN A 328 7.29 9.24 12.90
CA GLN A 328 7.27 10.01 11.65
C GLN A 328 8.69 10.13 11.07
N GLN A 329 9.66 10.43 11.94
CA GLN A 329 11.06 10.57 11.53
C GLN A 329 11.83 9.26 11.69
N SER A 330 12.78 9.03 10.77
CA SER A 330 13.70 7.90 10.83
C SER A 330 14.84 8.11 11.83
N ILE A 331 15.50 7.02 12.24
CA ILE A 331 16.77 7.09 12.96
C ILE A 331 17.80 7.77 12.04
N PRO A 332 18.50 8.83 12.48
CA PRO A 332 19.51 9.49 11.68
C PRO A 332 20.56 8.53 11.11
N PRO A 333 21.08 8.80 9.91
CA PRO A 333 22.00 7.89 9.24
C PRO A 333 23.38 7.88 9.88
N ASP A 334 23.71 8.84 10.74
CA ASP A 334 24.96 8.98 11.48
C ASP A 334 24.91 8.44 12.92
N ASP A 335 23.73 8.08 13.43
CA ASP A 335 23.61 7.40 14.72
C ASP A 335 24.22 5.99 14.61
N GLU A 336 25.15 5.66 15.51
CA GLU A 336 25.71 4.30 15.61
C GLU A 336 24.79 3.36 16.39
N TYR A 337 24.11 3.89 17.41
CA TYR A 337 23.17 3.17 18.26
C TYR A 337 21.90 3.99 18.43
N PHE A 338 20.76 3.31 18.40
CA PHE A 338 19.48 3.89 18.76
C PHE A 338 18.78 2.95 19.75
N TYR A 339 18.19 3.51 20.80
CA TYR A 339 17.48 2.77 21.84
C TYR A 339 16.26 3.57 22.30
N PHE A 340 15.15 2.88 22.52
CA PHE A 340 13.93 3.48 23.09
C PHE A 340 13.25 2.49 24.03
N GLU A 341 12.44 3.04 24.94
CA GLU A 341 11.64 2.27 25.90
C GLU A 341 10.15 2.58 25.76
N VAL A 342 9.33 1.57 26.02
CA VAL A 342 7.88 1.62 26.04
C VAL A 342 7.42 1.14 27.41
N HIS A 343 6.77 2.03 28.15
CA HIS A 343 6.15 1.77 29.43
C HIS A 343 4.69 1.42 29.18
N ILE A 344 4.28 0.21 29.56
CA ILE A 344 2.94 -0.29 29.32
C ILE A 344 2.05 0.14 30.49
N LEU A 345 1.21 1.15 30.31
CA LEU A 345 0.35 1.70 31.37
C LEU A 345 -1.00 0.98 31.42
N ALA A 346 -1.50 0.54 30.28
CA ALA A 346 -2.60 -0.39 30.14
C ALA A 346 -2.49 -1.12 28.81
N HIS A 347 -2.79 -2.42 28.79
CA HIS A 347 -3.00 -3.17 27.55
C HIS A 347 -4.08 -4.24 27.79
N PRO A 348 -4.80 -4.69 26.74
CA PRO A 348 -5.83 -5.71 26.88
C PRO A 348 -5.27 -7.08 27.33
N ASN A 349 -6.06 -7.84 28.08
CA ASN A 349 -5.67 -9.17 28.53
C ASN A 349 -5.51 -10.12 27.33
N GLY A 350 -4.34 -10.75 27.21
CA GLY A 350 -4.03 -11.70 26.12
C GLY A 350 -3.53 -11.07 24.81
N SER A 351 -3.20 -9.77 24.81
CA SER A 351 -3.00 -9.03 23.56
C SER A 351 -1.59 -9.14 22.99
N TYR A 352 -1.50 -9.55 21.72
CA TYR A 352 -0.37 -9.38 20.82
C TYR A 352 0.12 -7.93 20.84
N PHE A 353 1.10 -7.61 21.68
CA PHE A 353 1.79 -6.33 21.66
C PHE A 353 3.20 -6.54 21.15
N ALA A 354 3.70 -5.63 20.32
CA ALA A 354 5.01 -5.74 19.72
C ALA A 354 5.74 -4.40 19.85
N VAL A 355 6.99 -4.44 20.30
CA VAL A 355 7.89 -3.28 20.30
C VAL A 355 9.08 -3.60 19.43
N GLY A 356 9.42 -2.70 18.51
CA GLY A 356 10.50 -3.00 17.58
C GLY A 356 10.77 -1.90 16.58
N TYR A 357 11.16 -2.31 15.37
CA TYR A 357 11.48 -1.39 14.29
C TYR A 357 10.92 -1.87 12.96
N THR A 358 10.57 -0.91 12.12
CA THR A 358 10.17 -1.12 10.72
C THR A 358 11.03 -0.29 9.79
N GLN A 359 11.19 -0.75 8.56
CA GLN A 359 11.73 0.04 7.45
C GLN A 359 10.61 0.74 6.68
N VAL A 360 10.96 1.74 5.87
CA VAL A 360 10.01 2.67 5.23
C VAL A 360 8.90 1.99 4.41
N GLN A 361 9.19 0.84 3.80
CA GLN A 361 8.27 0.11 2.92
C GLN A 361 7.25 -0.77 3.65
N VAL A 362 7.40 -0.97 4.97
CA VAL A 362 6.45 -1.74 5.76
C VAL A 362 5.14 -0.95 5.87
N ALA A 363 4.03 -1.57 5.50
CA ALA A 363 2.74 -0.91 5.54
C ALA A 363 2.27 -0.69 6.99
N ALA A 364 1.45 0.33 7.21
CA ALA A 364 1.01 0.65 8.56
C ALA A 364 0.17 -0.47 9.21
N ASN A 365 -0.58 -1.22 8.41
CA ASN A 365 -1.42 -2.35 8.84
C ASN A 365 -0.64 -3.66 8.98
N ASP A 366 0.68 -3.66 8.70
CA ASP A 366 1.52 -4.83 8.91
C ASP A 366 1.99 -4.90 10.36
N TYR A 367 1.84 -6.09 10.96
CA TYR A 367 2.25 -6.28 12.35
C TYR A 367 3.78 -6.45 12.47
N PRO A 368 4.48 -5.66 13.30
CA PRO A 368 5.94 -5.67 13.39
C PRO A 368 6.51 -7.05 13.74
N GLY A 369 7.55 -7.46 13.03
CA GLY A 369 8.18 -8.77 13.17
C GLY A 369 7.54 -9.88 12.34
N MET A 370 6.35 -9.67 11.77
CA MET A 370 5.64 -10.66 10.94
C MET A 370 5.72 -10.35 9.44
N VAL A 371 6.49 -9.33 9.05
CA VAL A 371 6.64 -8.89 7.67
C VAL A 371 8.07 -8.49 7.34
N GLU A 372 8.42 -8.58 6.06
CA GLU A 372 9.74 -8.25 5.57
C GLU A 372 10.10 -6.78 5.78
N GLY A 373 11.30 -6.54 6.31
CA GLY A 373 11.78 -5.21 6.69
C GLY A 373 11.35 -4.78 8.09
N SER A 374 10.92 -5.70 8.95
CA SER A 374 10.55 -5.42 10.33
C SER A 374 11.13 -6.44 11.32
N TRP A 375 11.30 -6.01 12.56
CA TRP A 375 11.55 -6.90 13.68
C TRP A 375 10.87 -6.39 14.92
N ALA A 376 10.45 -7.30 15.81
CA ALA A 376 9.85 -6.91 17.07
C ALA A 376 9.99 -7.97 18.16
N TYR A 377 9.93 -7.50 19.40
CA TYR A 377 9.77 -8.30 20.59
C TYR A 377 8.28 -8.34 20.99
N HIS A 378 7.69 -9.52 20.96
CA HIS A 378 6.27 -9.76 21.20
C HIS A 378 6.01 -10.11 22.67
N GLY A 379 4.93 -9.55 23.22
CA GLY A 379 4.60 -9.63 24.64
C GLY A 379 3.85 -10.89 25.05
N ASP A 380 3.11 -11.48 24.13
CA ASP A 380 2.22 -12.62 24.38
C ASP A 380 2.97 -13.94 24.50
N ASP A 381 4.09 -14.10 23.80
CA ASP A 381 4.91 -15.31 23.76
C ASP A 381 6.38 -15.08 24.16
N GLY A 382 6.79 -13.82 24.32
CA GLY A 382 8.18 -13.44 24.57
C GLY A 382 9.09 -13.57 23.36
N GLY A 383 8.52 -13.74 22.17
CA GLY A 383 9.23 -13.99 20.92
C GLY A 383 9.91 -12.76 20.35
N LEU A 384 11.12 -12.95 19.84
CA LEU A 384 11.86 -12.01 19.02
C LEU A 384 11.75 -12.47 17.57
N PHE A 385 10.99 -11.73 16.79
CA PHE A 385 10.73 -11.99 15.39
C PHE A 385 11.52 -11.01 14.53
N VAL A 386 12.30 -11.52 13.58
CA VAL A 386 13.22 -10.72 12.76
C VAL A 386 13.12 -11.13 11.30
N GLN A 387 12.75 -10.19 10.44
CA GLN A 387 12.76 -10.38 8.99
C GLN A 387 13.30 -9.11 8.30
N ALA A 388 14.57 -9.11 7.91
CA ALA A 388 15.18 -8.01 7.16
C ALA A 388 14.85 -8.09 5.66
N LEU A 389 14.81 -6.92 4.99
CA LEU A 389 14.64 -6.80 3.54
C LEU A 389 15.66 -7.59 2.71
N GLY A 390 15.17 -8.18 1.61
CA GLY A 390 15.94 -8.86 0.58
C GLY A 390 16.34 -10.28 0.97
N GLN A 391 15.67 -10.89 1.96
CA GLN A 391 15.97 -12.24 2.46
C GLN A 391 14.84 -13.26 2.17
N GLY A 392 13.83 -12.87 1.38
CA GLY A 392 12.73 -13.75 0.96
C GLY A 392 11.82 -14.16 2.12
N SER A 393 11.22 -15.35 2.04
CA SER A 393 10.29 -15.87 3.07
C SER A 393 10.99 -16.40 4.33
N SER A 394 12.32 -16.24 4.45
CA SER A 394 13.06 -16.62 5.65
C SER A 394 12.75 -15.61 6.76
N PHE A 395 12.43 -16.10 7.95
CA PHE A 395 12.26 -15.28 9.15
C PHE A 395 12.95 -15.96 10.33
N SER A 396 13.51 -15.16 11.24
CA SER A 396 14.09 -15.67 12.49
C SER A 396 13.11 -15.45 13.64
N GLU A 397 12.77 -16.53 14.33
CA GLU A 397 11.95 -16.51 15.54
C GLU A 397 12.75 -17.16 16.68
N LYS A 398 12.91 -16.43 17.78
CA LYS A 398 13.57 -16.93 19.00
C LYS A 398 12.77 -16.48 20.20
N SER A 399 12.58 -17.35 21.18
CA SER A 399 11.87 -16.99 22.42
C SER A 399 12.55 -17.62 23.63
N ASP A 400 12.61 -16.86 24.72
CA ASP A 400 12.91 -17.35 26.07
C ASP A 400 11.65 -17.46 26.94
N GLY A 401 10.47 -17.15 26.38
CA GLY A 401 9.21 -17.10 27.10
C GLY A 401 9.09 -15.93 28.09
N GLU A 402 10.03 -14.98 28.07
CA GLU A 402 9.96 -13.76 28.87
C GLU A 402 8.88 -12.85 28.27
N LYS A 403 7.66 -12.98 28.78
CA LYS A 403 6.50 -12.18 28.40
C LYS A 403 6.51 -10.85 29.12
N TYR A 404 5.77 -9.88 28.59
CA TYR A 404 5.57 -8.60 29.26
C TYR A 404 4.11 -8.21 29.26
N HIS A 405 3.74 -7.38 30.23
CA HIS A 405 2.36 -7.01 30.52
C HIS A 405 2.28 -5.57 31.05
N THR A 406 1.11 -5.13 31.52
CA THR A 406 0.92 -3.85 32.21
C THR A 406 1.98 -3.66 33.30
N ASP A 407 2.49 -2.43 33.43
CA ASP A 407 3.61 -2.02 34.28
C ASP A 407 5.01 -2.47 33.81
N SER A 408 5.11 -3.25 32.72
CA SER A 408 6.41 -3.60 32.14
C SER A 408 7.03 -2.40 31.39
N VAL A 409 8.36 -2.33 31.43
CA VAL A 409 9.17 -1.43 30.60
C VAL A 409 9.92 -2.27 29.58
N VAL A 410 9.51 -2.17 28.32
CA VAL A 410 10.08 -2.91 27.20
C VAL A 410 10.97 -1.97 26.41
N GLY A 411 12.20 -2.38 26.11
CA GLY A 411 13.11 -1.56 25.32
C GLY A 411 13.69 -2.34 24.16
N CYS A 412 13.94 -1.62 23.06
CA CYS A 412 14.52 -2.17 21.84
C CYS A 412 15.68 -1.30 21.40
N GLY A 413 16.85 -1.91 21.24
CA GLY A 413 18.04 -1.23 20.75
C GLY A 413 18.49 -1.77 19.41
N LEU A 414 19.11 -0.91 18.62
CA LEU A 414 19.63 -1.25 17.31
C LEU A 414 21.01 -0.63 17.12
N ASN A 415 21.99 -1.48 16.81
CA ASN A 415 23.28 -1.01 16.32
C ASN A 415 23.18 -0.79 14.81
N MET A 416 23.19 0.47 14.39
CA MET A 416 22.99 0.87 13.01
C MET A 416 24.18 0.57 12.10
N LYS A 417 25.35 0.27 12.67
CA LYS A 417 26.58 -0.12 11.94
C LYS A 417 26.61 -1.62 11.65
N THR A 418 26.20 -2.44 12.62
CA THR A 418 26.13 -3.91 12.46
C THR A 418 24.77 -4.39 11.99
N GLY A 419 23.72 -3.57 12.08
CA GLY A 419 22.34 -3.92 11.79
C GLY A 419 21.73 -4.91 12.78
N LYS A 420 22.38 -5.15 13.93
CA LYS A 420 21.94 -6.12 14.93
C LYS A 420 21.16 -5.42 16.04
N GLY A 421 19.95 -5.90 16.30
CA GLY A 421 19.11 -5.44 17.38
C GLY A 421 19.37 -6.17 18.69
N TYR A 422 18.73 -5.68 19.75
CA TYR A 422 18.58 -6.38 21.02
C TYR A 422 17.34 -5.87 21.75
N ARG A 423 16.81 -6.69 22.66
CA ARG A 423 15.66 -6.35 23.50
C ARG A 423 16.03 -6.28 24.98
N THR A 424 15.26 -5.50 25.72
CA THR A 424 15.36 -5.36 27.16
C THR A 424 13.97 -5.44 27.78
N LEU A 425 13.88 -6.04 28.95
CA LEU A 425 12.67 -6.07 29.76
C LEU A 425 13.01 -5.63 31.19
N ASN A 426 12.28 -4.64 31.70
CA ASN A 426 12.39 -4.12 33.06
C ASN A 426 13.85 -3.78 33.45
N GLY A 427 14.56 -3.10 32.53
CA GLY A 427 15.94 -2.66 32.73
C GLY A 427 17.01 -3.75 32.54
N LYS A 428 16.62 -4.99 32.23
CA LYS A 428 17.54 -6.09 31.95
C LYS A 428 17.62 -6.37 30.46
N ARG A 429 18.85 -6.49 29.93
CA ARG A 429 19.06 -6.98 28.56
C ARG A 429 18.83 -8.49 28.51
N LEU A 430 18.00 -8.93 27.58
CA LEU A 430 17.72 -10.34 27.32
C LEU A 430 18.62 -10.85 26.18
N ASP A 431 18.72 -12.17 26.06
CA ASP A 431 19.41 -12.77 24.93
C ASP A 431 18.61 -12.50 23.64
N SER A 432 19.34 -12.22 22.56
CA SER A 432 18.81 -12.05 21.21
C SER A 432 19.42 -13.07 20.25
N TRP A 433 20.27 -13.96 20.76
CA TRP A 433 20.87 -15.09 20.08
C TRP A 433 21.49 -14.70 18.73
N ASP A 434 21.31 -15.57 17.75
CA ASP A 434 21.66 -15.46 16.34
C ASP A 434 20.52 -14.83 15.51
N ALA A 435 19.49 -14.24 16.13
CA ALA A 435 18.30 -13.73 15.42
C ALA A 435 18.63 -12.68 14.34
N PHE A 436 19.75 -11.98 14.50
CA PHE A 436 20.25 -10.96 13.57
C PHE A 436 21.50 -11.40 12.78
N ASP A 437 21.86 -12.68 12.77
CA ASP A 437 23.02 -13.15 12.01
C ASP A 437 22.74 -13.21 10.51
N GLU A 438 21.54 -13.67 10.13
CA GLU A 438 21.09 -13.74 8.73
C GLU A 438 20.24 -12.52 8.32
N HIS A 439 19.57 -11.86 9.28
CA HIS A 439 18.71 -10.71 9.04
C HIS A 439 19.28 -9.43 9.68
N VAL A 440 19.94 -8.58 8.89
CA VAL A 440 20.60 -7.36 9.37
C VAL A 440 19.94 -6.07 8.86
N PHE A 441 19.64 -5.16 9.80
CA PHE A 441 19.01 -3.86 9.53
C PHE A 441 20.04 -2.77 9.26
N LYS A 442 20.84 -2.93 8.20
CA LYS A 442 21.88 -1.95 7.81
C LYS A 442 21.42 -0.92 6.78
N LYS A 443 20.37 -1.27 6.02
CA LYS A 443 19.93 -0.54 4.82
C LYS A 443 18.64 0.22 5.05
N GLY A 444 18.42 1.24 4.23
CA GLY A 444 17.22 2.07 4.26
C GLY A 444 17.07 2.93 5.52
N LYS A 445 15.92 3.61 5.59
CA LYS A 445 15.45 4.31 6.78
C LYS A 445 14.75 3.32 7.71
N ILE A 446 14.99 3.47 9.01
CA ILE A 446 14.48 2.58 10.06
C ILE A 446 13.76 3.43 11.11
N TYR A 447 12.61 2.95 11.57
CA TYR A 447 11.67 3.68 12.42
C TYR A 447 11.32 2.84 13.65
N PRO A 448 11.47 3.35 14.88
CA PRO A 448 10.85 2.78 16.06
C PRO A 448 9.35 2.61 15.87
N CYS A 449 8.82 1.48 16.31
CA CYS A 449 7.40 1.19 16.17
C CYS A 449 6.82 0.41 17.35
N VAL A 450 5.51 0.52 17.47
CA VAL A 450 4.69 -0.23 18.41
C VAL A 450 3.53 -0.86 17.64
N GLY A 451 3.35 -2.17 17.79
CA GLY A 451 2.27 -2.94 17.21
C GLY A 451 1.29 -3.43 18.28
N PHE A 452 0.00 -3.45 17.95
CA PHE A 452 -1.06 -3.91 18.84
C PHE A 452 -2.25 -4.47 18.04
N PRO A 453 -3.08 -5.34 18.64
CA PRO A 453 -4.25 -5.89 17.97
C PRO A 453 -5.41 -4.90 18.07
N THR A 454 -6.45 -5.11 17.29
CA THR A 454 -7.64 -4.24 17.27
C THR A 454 -8.93 -4.96 17.67
N ASP A 455 -8.87 -6.29 17.77
CA ASP A 455 -9.99 -7.20 18.01
C ASP A 455 -10.32 -7.40 19.52
N SER A 456 -9.53 -6.82 20.41
CA SER A 456 -9.70 -6.99 21.85
C SER A 456 -10.76 -6.04 22.43
N GLU A 457 -11.94 -6.57 22.74
CA GLU A 457 -12.99 -5.83 23.47
C GLU A 457 -12.54 -5.43 24.89
N GLY A 458 -12.77 -4.17 25.26
CA GLY A 458 -12.97 -3.76 26.65
C GLY A 458 -11.83 -3.07 27.40
N ASN A 459 -10.59 -3.03 26.89
CA ASN A 459 -9.50 -2.25 27.51
C ASN A 459 -8.64 -1.59 26.43
N GLY A 460 -8.65 -0.25 26.34
CA GLY A 460 -7.80 0.49 25.40
C GLY A 460 -6.29 0.28 25.68
N LEU A 461 -5.46 0.44 24.65
CA LEU A 461 -4.01 0.50 24.82
C LEU A 461 -3.63 1.88 25.36
N HIS A 462 -2.83 1.92 26.42
CA HIS A 462 -2.20 3.14 26.89
C HIS A 462 -0.72 2.87 27.16
N VAL A 463 0.16 3.47 26.37
CA VAL A 463 1.60 3.35 26.55
C VAL A 463 2.30 4.69 26.52
N ARG A 464 3.40 4.75 27.27
CA ARG A 464 4.33 5.87 27.27
C ARG A 464 5.62 5.44 26.56
N VAL A 465 6.00 6.15 25.51
CA VAL A 465 7.22 5.88 24.75
C VAL A 465 8.28 6.93 25.07
N VAL A 466 9.45 6.48 25.51
CA VAL A 466 10.62 7.32 25.74
C VAL A 466 11.58 7.10 24.57
N LEU A 467 11.70 8.07 23.68
CA LEU A 467 12.64 8.01 22.54
C LEU A 467 14.03 8.57 22.88
N ARG A 468 14.16 9.32 23.97
CA ARG A 468 15.42 9.91 24.45
C ARG A 468 15.42 9.99 25.96
N LYS A 469 16.54 9.59 26.59
CA LYS A 469 16.74 9.81 28.02
C LYS A 469 16.72 11.30 28.34
N SER A 470 16.04 11.63 29.44
CA SER A 470 16.05 12.95 30.05
C SER A 470 16.25 12.81 31.56
N GLN A 471 16.43 13.92 32.26
CA GLN A 471 16.53 13.90 33.72
C GLN A 471 15.24 13.41 34.38
N ASP A 472 14.08 13.76 33.81
CA ASP A 472 12.76 13.42 34.36
C ASP A 472 12.30 12.02 33.97
N HIS A 473 12.70 11.54 32.80
CA HIS A 473 12.47 10.18 32.32
C HIS A 473 13.78 9.57 31.81
N PRO A 474 14.61 9.03 32.73
CA PRO A 474 15.75 8.22 32.33
C PRO A 474 15.26 6.89 31.75
N PHE A 475 16.09 6.27 30.93
CA PHE A 475 15.89 4.87 30.59
C PHE A 475 16.12 3.99 31.81
N LEU A 476 15.31 2.94 31.95
CA LEU A 476 15.46 1.95 32.99
C LEU A 476 16.67 1.05 32.71
N TYR A 477 16.94 0.72 31.44
CA TYR A 477 18.20 0.12 31.06
C TYR A 477 19.33 1.15 31.20
N GLY A 478 20.46 0.75 31.77
CA GLY A 478 21.64 1.61 31.97
C GLY A 478 22.89 1.15 31.22
N GLY A 479 22.76 0.19 30.29
CA GLY A 479 23.89 -0.41 29.59
C GLY A 479 24.62 0.52 28.61
N PRO A 480 25.74 0.06 28.01
CA PRO A 480 26.65 0.91 27.23
C PRO A 480 26.13 1.31 25.84
N TYR A 481 24.94 0.86 25.45
CA TYR A 481 24.38 1.00 24.10
C TYR A 481 23.14 1.91 24.11
N ILE A 482 23.19 3.02 24.86
CA ILE A 482 22.06 3.91 25.16
C ILE A 482 22.31 5.38 24.82
#